data_AF-A0A1J1IME9-F1
#
_entry.id   AF-A0A1J1IME9-F1
#
_cell.length_a   1.000
_cell.length_b   1.000
_cell.length_c   1.000
_cell.angle_alpha   90.00
_cell.angle_beta   90.00
_cell.angle_gamma   90.00
#
_symmetry.space_group_name_H-M   'P 1'
#
loop_
_entity.id
_entity.type
_entity.pdbx_description
1 polymer ?
#
loop_
_entity_poly.entity_id
_entity_poly.type
_entity_poly.pdbx_seq_one_letter_code
_entity_poly.pdbx_strand_id
1 'polypeptide(L)'
;MIKSLVLLLVCTLVQSQTIGPGVPDSRCPPGTPNPPLHLSHPYFCDVFFTCVGGLAFPQRCPYGQHFSVQKSRCDWPEVANCGGSSPPGICPPGDPRPPVFLPHEYDCGRFYQCVWGEPMEINCPPGMHWNIIDSVCDWPERANCNLTTTRYWTTTSRRTTSTRRRSV
;
A
#
# COMPACT_ATOMS: atom_id res chain seq x y z
N MET A 1 2.54 -24.85 -28.99
CA MET A 1 1.89 -23.62 -29.50
C MET A 1 0.72 -23.15 -28.63
N ILE A 2 -0.04 -24.04 -27.97
CA ILE A 2 -1.24 -23.70 -27.18
C ILE A 2 -0.90 -23.01 -25.83
N LYS A 3 0.18 -23.41 -25.15
CA LYS A 3 0.61 -22.78 -23.87
C LYS A 3 0.93 -21.29 -23.99
N SER A 4 1.47 -20.86 -25.14
CA SER A 4 1.83 -19.45 -25.40
C SER A 4 0.60 -18.56 -25.64
N LEU A 5 -0.44 -19.12 -26.27
CA LEU A 5 -1.68 -18.40 -26.56
C LEU A 5 -2.54 -18.21 -25.30
N VAL A 6 -2.55 -19.21 -24.40
CA VAL A 6 -3.21 -19.12 -23.08
C VAL A 6 -2.50 -18.10 -22.19
N LEU A 7 -1.16 -18.07 -22.20
CA LEU A 7 -0.39 -17.08 -21.44
C LEU A 7 -0.68 -15.64 -21.91
N LEU A 8 -0.78 -15.43 -23.22
CA LEU A 8 -1.13 -14.12 -23.82
C LEU A 8 -2.57 -13.70 -23.49
N LEU A 9 -3.54 -14.61 -23.52
CA LEU A 9 -4.94 -14.34 -23.16
C LEU A 9 -5.13 -14.04 -21.67
N VAL A 10 -4.42 -14.74 -20.79
CA VAL A 10 -4.40 -14.42 -19.34
C VAL A 10 -3.72 -13.07 -19.12
N CYS A 11 -2.64 -12.77 -19.84
CA CYS A 11 -1.95 -11.49 -19.72
C CYS A 11 -2.82 -10.30 -20.17
N THR A 12 -3.57 -10.42 -21.27
CA THR A 12 -4.44 -9.34 -21.77
C THR A 12 -5.69 -9.13 -20.91
N LEU A 13 -6.29 -10.19 -20.36
CA LEU A 13 -7.41 -10.07 -19.42
C LEU A 13 -6.99 -9.47 -18.08
N VAL A 14 -5.80 -9.80 -17.57
CA VAL A 14 -5.24 -9.19 -16.36
C VAL A 14 -4.90 -7.71 -16.61
N GLN A 15 -4.32 -7.36 -17.77
CA GLN A 15 -3.95 -5.98 -18.14
C GLN A 15 -5.14 -5.01 -18.17
N SER A 16 -6.37 -5.48 -18.39
CA SER A 16 -7.57 -4.62 -18.34
C SER A 16 -8.05 -4.27 -16.93
N GLN A 17 -7.55 -4.94 -15.90
CA GLN A 17 -7.96 -4.74 -14.50
C GLN A 17 -6.82 -4.25 -13.60
N THR A 18 -5.61 -4.12 -14.14
CA THR A 18 -4.49 -3.54 -13.41
C THR A 18 -4.60 -2.04 -13.36
N ILE A 19 -4.47 -1.48 -12.17
CA ILE A 19 -4.52 -0.03 -11.93
C ILE A 19 -3.15 0.64 -12.09
N GLY A 20 -2.12 -0.10 -12.50
CA GLY A 20 -0.76 0.39 -12.68
C GLY A 20 0.22 -0.68 -13.20
N PRO A 21 1.50 -0.32 -13.43
CA PRO A 21 2.54 -1.24 -13.86
C PRO A 21 2.89 -2.26 -12.76
N GLY A 22 3.45 -3.40 -13.17
CA GLY A 22 3.96 -4.41 -12.23
C GLY A 22 5.16 -3.90 -11.44
N VAL A 23 5.14 -4.07 -10.12
CA VAL A 23 6.23 -3.67 -9.22
C VAL A 23 7.02 -4.91 -8.82
N PRO A 24 8.37 -4.90 -8.85
CA PRO A 24 9.16 -6.00 -8.31
C PRO A 24 8.82 -6.24 -6.84
N ASP A 25 8.43 -7.46 -6.50
CA ASP A 25 8.12 -7.86 -5.13
C ASP A 25 8.76 -9.21 -4.83
N SER A 26 9.59 -9.26 -3.80
CA SER A 26 10.29 -10.48 -3.37
C SER A 26 9.37 -11.64 -2.98
N ARG A 27 8.09 -11.36 -2.69
CA ARG A 27 7.06 -12.36 -2.39
C ARG A 27 6.50 -12.99 -3.66
N CYS A 28 6.71 -12.38 -4.83
CA CYS A 28 6.33 -12.96 -6.11
C CYS A 28 7.44 -13.89 -6.64
N PRO A 29 7.13 -15.15 -6.97
CA PRO A 29 8.11 -16.06 -7.55
C PRO A 29 8.43 -15.66 -9.00
N PRO A 30 9.62 -16.01 -9.53
CA PRO A 30 10.04 -15.69 -10.90
C PRO A 30 9.16 -16.29 -12.01
N GLY A 31 8.33 -17.29 -11.68
CA GLY A 31 7.37 -17.90 -12.61
C GLY A 31 5.99 -17.26 -12.55
N THR A 32 5.04 -17.86 -13.25
CA THR A 32 3.61 -17.56 -13.14
C THR A 32 2.92 -18.67 -12.32
N PRO A 33 2.59 -18.43 -11.04
CA PRO A 33 1.97 -19.44 -10.19
C PRO A 33 0.65 -19.98 -10.77
N ASN A 34 0.41 -21.28 -10.57
CA ASN A 34 -0.86 -21.93 -10.86
C ASN A 34 -1.24 -22.84 -9.68
N PRO A 35 -2.23 -22.49 -8.85
CA PRO A 35 -3.16 -21.36 -8.99
C PRO A 35 -2.48 -19.97 -8.86
N PRO A 36 -3.10 -18.90 -9.38
CA PRO A 36 -2.56 -17.55 -9.28
C PRO A 36 -2.28 -17.15 -7.83
N LEU A 37 -1.12 -16.55 -7.59
CA LEU A 37 -0.76 -16.01 -6.28
C LEU A 37 -1.23 -14.55 -6.19
N HIS A 38 -2.07 -14.29 -5.20
CA HIS A 38 -2.53 -12.95 -4.85
C HIS A 38 -1.95 -12.52 -3.51
N LEU A 39 -1.50 -11.27 -3.42
CA LEU A 39 -0.96 -10.67 -2.20
C LEU A 39 -1.83 -9.48 -1.78
N SER A 40 -1.95 -9.24 -0.47
CA SER A 40 -2.55 -8.01 0.03
C SER A 40 -1.65 -6.81 -0.27
N HIS A 41 -2.28 -5.67 -0.57
CA HIS A 41 -1.59 -4.40 -0.53
C HIS A 41 -1.38 -3.98 0.93
N PRO A 42 -0.17 -3.55 1.33
CA PRO A 42 0.13 -3.19 2.73
C PRO A 42 -0.68 -1.98 3.24
N TYR A 43 -1.08 -1.08 2.34
CA TYR A 43 -1.73 0.21 2.66
C TYR A 43 -3.14 0.42 2.06
N PHE A 44 -3.67 -0.51 1.29
CA PHE A 44 -4.93 -0.28 0.58
C PHE A 44 -5.71 -1.59 0.61
N CYS A 45 -6.69 -1.71 1.48
CA CYS A 45 -7.45 -2.97 1.57
C CYS A 45 -8.27 -3.28 0.33
N ASP A 46 -8.64 -2.25 -0.43
CA ASP A 46 -9.31 -2.40 -1.71
C ASP A 46 -8.33 -2.60 -2.87
N VAL A 47 -7.02 -2.75 -2.61
CA VAL A 47 -6.02 -3.09 -3.63
C VAL A 47 -5.34 -4.41 -3.27
N PHE A 48 -5.10 -5.22 -4.28
CA PHE A 48 -4.32 -6.45 -4.16
C PHE A 48 -3.37 -6.58 -5.34
N PHE A 49 -2.42 -7.49 -5.21
CA PHE A 49 -1.45 -7.78 -6.26
C PHE A 49 -1.68 -9.16 -6.83
N THR A 50 -1.50 -9.28 -8.14
CA THR A 50 -1.37 -10.58 -8.82
C THR A 50 0.06 -10.77 -9.30
N CYS A 51 0.67 -11.89 -8.91
CA CYS A 51 2.06 -12.18 -9.25
C CYS A 51 2.19 -12.79 -10.65
N VAL A 52 3.02 -12.18 -11.50
CA VAL A 52 3.39 -12.70 -12.82
C VAL A 52 4.88 -12.46 -13.04
N GLY A 53 5.68 -13.53 -13.12
CA GLY A 53 7.09 -13.43 -13.51
C GLY A 53 7.96 -12.61 -12.55
N GLY A 54 7.72 -12.72 -11.24
CA GLY A 54 8.42 -11.94 -10.20
C GLY A 54 7.91 -10.51 -9.99
N LEU A 55 6.89 -10.08 -10.74
CA LEU A 55 6.27 -8.77 -10.63
C LEU A 55 4.88 -8.87 -9.99
N ALA A 56 4.59 -7.95 -9.07
CA ALA A 56 3.30 -7.75 -8.43
C ALA A 56 2.49 -6.70 -9.20
N PHE A 57 1.44 -7.13 -9.90
CA PHE A 57 0.57 -6.24 -10.67
C PHE A 57 -0.60 -5.76 -9.81
N PRO A 58 -0.75 -4.44 -9.57
CA PRO A 58 -1.79 -3.92 -8.69
C PRO A 58 -3.16 -3.95 -9.35
N GLN A 59 -4.17 -4.39 -8.61
CA GLN A 59 -5.58 -4.45 -9.03
C GLN A 59 -6.47 -3.90 -7.91
N ARG A 60 -7.60 -3.29 -8.25
CA ARG A 60 -8.57 -2.77 -7.27
C ARG A 60 -9.77 -3.70 -7.16
N CYS A 61 -10.25 -3.91 -5.94
CA CYS A 61 -11.50 -4.57 -5.65
C CYS A 61 -12.70 -3.73 -6.14
N PRO A 62 -13.86 -4.36 -6.38
CA PRO A 62 -15.10 -3.63 -6.60
C PRO A 62 -15.38 -2.65 -5.47
N TYR A 63 -16.18 -1.62 -5.75
CA TYR A 63 -16.44 -0.54 -4.81
C TYR A 63 -16.89 -1.06 -3.43
N GLY A 64 -16.19 -0.62 -2.38
CA GLY A 64 -16.48 -0.98 -0.99
C GLY A 64 -16.03 -2.37 -0.56
N GLN A 65 -15.34 -3.14 -1.40
CA GLN A 65 -14.83 -4.47 -1.05
C GLN A 65 -13.34 -4.44 -0.71
N HIS A 66 -12.94 -5.33 0.18
CA HIS A 66 -11.57 -5.51 0.62
C HIS A 66 -11.03 -6.87 0.16
N PHE A 67 -9.74 -6.93 -0.16
CA PHE A 67 -9.11 -8.18 -0.55
C PHE A 67 -8.86 -9.08 0.66
N SER A 68 -9.39 -10.30 0.60
CA SER A 68 -9.12 -11.36 1.56
C SER A 68 -8.01 -12.28 1.04
N VAL A 69 -6.85 -12.26 1.70
CA VAL A 69 -5.74 -13.17 1.37
C VAL A 69 -6.13 -14.63 1.62
N GLN A 70 -6.89 -14.90 2.67
CA GLN A 70 -7.30 -16.27 3.03
C GLN A 70 -8.25 -16.88 1.99
N LYS A 71 -9.13 -16.07 1.41
CA LYS A 71 -10.11 -16.52 0.40
C LYS A 71 -9.66 -16.22 -1.03
N SER A 72 -8.51 -15.57 -1.19
CA SER A 72 -7.95 -15.11 -2.46
C SER A 72 -8.95 -14.34 -3.34
N ARG A 73 -9.81 -13.51 -2.73
CA ARG A 73 -10.84 -12.73 -3.43
C ARG A 73 -11.21 -11.45 -2.70
N CYS A 74 -11.80 -10.51 -3.43
CA CYS A 74 -12.50 -9.38 -2.85
C CYS A 74 -13.76 -9.89 -2.12
N ASP A 75 -13.93 -9.44 -0.89
CA ASP A 75 -15.07 -9.75 -0.03
C ASP A 75 -15.42 -8.48 0.76
N TRP A 76 -16.49 -8.51 1.54
CA TRP A 76 -16.86 -7.36 2.35
C TRP A 76 -15.85 -7.09 3.47
N PRO A 77 -15.62 -5.83 3.89
CA PRO A 77 -14.62 -5.48 4.89
C PRO A 77 -14.64 -6.33 6.16
N GLU A 78 -15.83 -6.65 6.66
CA GLU A 78 -16.08 -7.43 7.88
C GLU A 78 -15.64 -8.89 7.73
N VAL A 79 -15.56 -9.36 6.49
CA VAL A 79 -15.25 -10.75 6.13
C VAL A 79 -13.82 -10.86 5.59
N ALA A 80 -13.35 -9.83 4.91
CA ALA A 80 -12.04 -9.83 4.27
C ALA A 80 -10.91 -9.88 5.28
N ASN A 81 -11.13 -9.32 6.49
CA ASN A 81 -10.14 -9.22 7.57
C ASN A 81 -8.78 -8.74 7.05
N CYS A 82 -8.83 -7.73 6.17
CA CYS A 82 -7.63 -7.12 5.64
C CYS A 82 -6.89 -6.43 6.78
N GLY A 83 -5.70 -6.95 7.13
CA GLY A 83 -4.81 -6.36 8.14
C GLY A 83 -3.97 -5.20 7.61
N GLY A 84 -4.29 -4.66 6.43
CA GLY A 84 -3.66 -3.47 5.86
C GLY A 84 -4.36 -2.22 6.38
N SER A 85 -3.61 -1.22 6.81
CA SER A 85 -4.17 0.10 7.07
C SER A 85 -4.73 0.70 5.79
N SER A 86 -5.87 1.38 5.83
CA SER A 86 -6.32 2.26 4.73
C SER A 86 -5.21 3.23 4.30
N PRO A 87 -5.32 3.83 3.10
CA PRO A 87 -4.43 4.90 2.65
C PRO A 87 -4.09 5.87 3.77
N PRO A 88 -2.85 6.40 3.83
CA PRO A 88 -2.54 7.51 4.73
C PRO A 88 -3.59 8.61 4.54
N GLY A 89 -4.24 9.01 5.62
CA GLY A 89 -5.20 10.11 5.61
C GLY A 89 -6.56 9.85 4.95
N ILE A 90 -6.95 8.63 4.58
CA ILE A 90 -8.32 8.36 4.10
C ILE A 90 -9.11 7.56 5.15
N CYS A 91 -10.12 8.19 5.71
CA CYS A 91 -10.98 7.60 6.72
C CYS A 91 -12.21 6.90 6.13
N PRO A 92 -12.69 5.81 6.77
CA PRO A 92 -13.98 5.23 6.42
C PRO A 92 -15.11 6.22 6.75
N PRO A 93 -16.23 6.20 6.00
CA PRO A 93 -17.34 7.13 6.23
C PRO A 93 -17.96 6.93 7.63
N GLY A 94 -18.37 8.03 8.25
CA GLY A 94 -19.00 8.03 9.57
C GLY A 94 -18.01 7.88 10.73
N ASP A 95 -18.50 7.49 11.90
CA ASP A 95 -17.69 7.37 13.12
C ASP A 95 -17.45 5.89 13.46
N PRO A 96 -16.32 5.30 13.03
CA PRO A 96 -16.09 3.87 13.13
C PRO A 96 -15.97 3.40 14.58
N ARG A 97 -16.56 2.23 14.89
CA ARG A 97 -16.45 1.54 16.17
C ARG A 97 -16.02 0.09 15.95
N PRO A 98 -14.83 -0.33 16.39
CA PRO A 98 -13.81 0.43 17.12
C PRO A 98 -13.19 1.57 16.29
N PRO A 99 -12.56 2.57 16.94
CA PRO A 99 -11.92 3.69 16.24
C PRO A 99 -10.82 3.21 15.30
N VAL A 100 -10.68 3.92 14.17
CA VAL A 100 -9.67 3.63 13.14
C VAL A 100 -8.53 4.63 13.26
N PHE A 101 -7.30 4.13 13.22
CA PHE A 101 -6.08 4.92 13.23
C PHE A 101 -5.26 4.67 11.97
N LEU A 102 -4.70 5.72 11.39
CA LEU A 102 -3.96 5.68 10.13
C LEU A 102 -2.57 6.27 10.30
N PRO A 103 -1.54 5.78 9.58
CA PRO A 103 -0.22 6.37 9.61
C PRO A 103 -0.22 7.72 8.89
N HIS A 104 0.60 8.66 9.36
CA HIS A 104 0.85 9.90 8.63
C HIS A 104 1.82 9.64 7.46
N GLU A 105 1.54 10.26 6.32
CA GLU A 105 2.21 9.98 5.03
C GLU A 105 3.69 10.41 4.96
N TYR A 106 4.05 11.44 5.73
CA TYR A 106 5.39 12.07 5.64
C TYR A 106 6.11 12.23 6.98
N ASP A 107 5.49 11.82 8.09
CA ASP A 107 5.99 12.12 9.43
C ASP A 107 5.66 10.96 10.37
N CYS A 108 6.68 10.19 10.75
CA CYS A 108 6.50 9.07 11.66
C CYS A 108 6.03 9.51 13.04
N GLY A 109 6.28 10.76 13.44
CA GLY A 109 5.83 11.32 14.71
C GLY A 109 4.36 11.70 14.73
N ARG A 110 3.60 11.38 13.67
CA ARG A 110 2.18 11.69 13.56
C ARG A 110 1.38 10.50 13.06
N PHE A 111 0.10 10.51 13.38
CA PHE A 111 -0.89 9.58 12.90
C PHE A 111 -2.24 10.29 12.78
N TYR A 112 -3.22 9.64 12.16
CA TYR A 112 -4.59 10.14 12.12
C TYR A 112 -5.50 9.26 12.96
N GLN A 113 -6.46 9.87 13.64
CA GLN A 113 -7.65 9.21 14.15
C GLN A 113 -8.84 9.59 13.28
N CYS A 114 -9.61 8.62 12.82
CA CYS A 114 -10.81 8.89 12.05
C CYS A 114 -11.97 9.33 12.95
N VAL A 115 -12.56 10.49 12.65
CA VAL A 115 -13.71 11.05 13.36
C VAL A 115 -14.70 11.55 12.32
N TRP A 116 -15.92 10.98 12.29
CA TRP A 116 -16.98 11.35 11.34
C TRP A 116 -16.56 11.34 9.85
N GLY A 117 -15.67 10.42 9.47
CA GLY A 117 -15.15 10.28 8.11
C GLY A 117 -13.95 11.17 7.80
N GLU A 118 -13.49 11.96 8.76
CA GLU A 118 -12.38 12.89 8.59
C GLU A 118 -11.12 12.42 9.34
N PRO A 119 -9.92 12.51 8.73
CA PRO A 119 -8.66 12.18 9.38
C PRO A 119 -8.20 13.32 10.30
N MET A 120 -8.31 13.11 11.61
CA MET A 120 -7.80 14.05 12.60
C MET A 120 -6.33 13.74 12.92
N GLU A 121 -5.43 14.65 12.59
CA GLU A 121 -3.99 14.49 12.84
C GLU A 121 -3.67 14.59 14.34
N ILE A 122 -2.84 13.67 14.83
CA ILE A 122 -2.39 13.57 16.21
C ILE A 122 -0.88 13.35 16.23
N ASN A 123 -0.19 14.12 17.07
CA ASN A 123 1.25 13.96 17.31
C ASN A 123 1.51 12.89 18.36
N CYS A 124 2.47 12.01 18.07
CA CYS A 124 3.12 11.21 19.09
C CYS A 124 3.96 12.07 20.05
N PRO A 125 4.27 11.56 21.25
CA PRO A 125 5.22 12.21 22.14
C PRO A 125 6.57 12.47 21.46
N PRO A 126 7.34 13.48 21.92
CA PRO A 126 8.62 13.82 21.30
C PRO A 126 9.57 12.61 21.18
N GLY A 127 10.04 12.35 19.96
CA GLY A 127 10.97 11.25 19.66
C GLY A 127 10.32 9.87 19.47
N MET A 128 8.99 9.76 19.60
CA MET A 128 8.25 8.53 19.34
C MET A 128 7.61 8.53 17.96
N HIS A 129 7.45 7.33 17.40
CA HIS A 129 6.86 7.07 16.10
C HIS A 129 5.57 6.26 16.22
N TRP A 130 4.62 6.49 15.31
CA TRP A 130 3.41 5.69 15.24
C TRP A 130 3.72 4.25 14.83
N ASN A 131 3.38 3.29 15.70
CA ASN A 131 3.38 1.86 15.42
C ASN A 131 1.99 1.45 14.95
N ILE A 132 1.89 1.13 13.67
CA ILE A 132 0.62 0.75 13.02
C ILE A 132 0.11 -0.62 13.41
N ILE A 133 1.01 -1.54 13.81
CA ILE A 133 0.67 -2.92 14.15
C ILE A 133 -0.02 -2.94 15.52
N ASP A 134 0.56 -2.22 16.47
CA ASP A 134 0.08 -2.18 17.85
C ASP A 134 -0.86 -0.98 18.12
N SER A 135 -1.03 -0.10 17.13
CA SER A 135 -1.84 1.12 17.22
C SER A 135 -1.45 2.00 18.42
N VAL A 136 -0.14 2.23 18.59
CA VAL A 136 0.42 3.00 19.70
C VAL A 136 1.62 3.84 19.24
N CYS A 137 1.90 4.94 19.92
CA CYS A 137 3.19 5.62 19.77
C CYS A 137 4.28 4.79 20.46
N ASP A 138 5.29 4.39 19.71
CA ASP A 138 6.39 3.56 20.17
C ASP A 138 7.74 4.19 19.81
N TRP A 139 8.82 3.67 20.38
CA TRP A 139 10.18 4.01 20.00
C TRP A 139 10.44 3.69 18.53
N PRO A 140 11.20 4.53 17.81
CA PRO A 140 11.47 4.38 16.38
C PRO A 140 11.94 2.99 15.96
N GLU A 141 12.71 2.30 16.81
CA GLU A 141 13.27 0.97 16.56
C GLU A 141 12.21 -0.14 16.57
N ARG A 142 11.05 0.11 17.22
CA ARG A 142 9.92 -0.83 17.30
C ARG A 142 8.74 -0.43 16.43
N ALA A 143 8.59 0.86 16.16
CA ALA A 143 7.46 1.39 15.41
C ALA A 143 7.42 0.97 13.93
N ASN A 144 8.54 0.49 13.37
CA ASN A 144 8.66 0.05 11.97
C ASN A 144 8.11 1.05 10.94
N CYS A 145 8.15 2.36 11.26
CA CYS A 145 7.70 3.40 10.36
C CYS A 145 8.66 3.52 9.17
N ASN A 146 8.17 3.22 7.96
CA ASN A 146 8.97 3.18 6.74
C ASN A 146 8.53 4.26 5.74
N LEU A 147 9.03 5.50 5.90
CA LEU A 147 8.76 6.62 5.00
C LEU A 147 9.49 6.53 3.64
N THR A 148 10.01 5.36 3.25
CA THR A 148 10.86 5.24 2.05
C THR A 148 10.11 5.42 0.73
N THR A 149 8.78 5.44 0.72
CA THR A 149 7.98 5.54 -0.53
C THR A 149 7.83 6.96 -1.07
N THR A 150 8.26 8.01 -0.36
CA THR A 150 8.17 9.41 -0.84
C THR A 150 9.50 10.06 -1.24
N ARG A 151 10.63 9.37 -1.03
CA ARG A 151 11.91 9.77 -1.67
C ARG A 151 11.96 9.46 -3.17
N TYR A 152 11.12 8.53 -3.66
CA TYR A 152 11.08 8.21 -5.08
C TYR A 152 10.33 9.23 -5.94
N TRP A 153 9.49 10.10 -5.35
CA TRP A 153 8.84 11.20 -6.09
C TRP A 153 9.57 12.55 -5.98
N THR A 154 10.50 12.71 -5.04
CA THR A 154 11.30 13.94 -4.92
C THR A 154 12.55 13.94 -5.81
N THR A 155 12.91 12.83 -6.46
CA THR A 155 14.13 12.77 -7.29
C THR A 155 13.93 13.21 -8.75
N THR A 156 12.70 13.38 -9.23
CA THR A 156 12.43 13.72 -10.64
C THR A 156 12.09 15.20 -10.90
N SER A 157 12.01 16.06 -9.87
CA SER A 157 11.73 17.50 -10.09
C SER A 157 12.62 18.43 -9.27
N ARG A 158 13.94 18.34 -9.51
CA ARG A 158 14.84 19.49 -9.78
C ARG A 158 16.29 19.01 -9.85
N ARG A 159 16.67 18.51 -11.03
CA ARG A 159 18.03 18.73 -11.53
C ARG A 159 18.02 20.10 -12.22
N THR A 160 18.08 21.17 -11.44
CA THR A 160 18.58 22.46 -11.95
C THR A 160 20.02 22.61 -11.52
N THR A 161 20.90 22.35 -12.48
CA THR A 161 22.29 22.83 -12.51
C THR A 161 22.40 24.25 -11.97
N SER A 162 23.07 24.43 -10.84
CA SER A 162 23.68 25.70 -10.47
C SER A 162 25.15 25.46 -10.21
N THR A 163 25.93 25.82 -11.22
CA THR A 163 27.39 25.86 -11.28
C THR A 163 28.03 26.45 -10.04
N ARG A 164 29.02 25.71 -9.53
CA ARG A 164 30.07 26.14 -8.61
C ARG A 164 30.72 27.45 -9.11
N ARG A 165 30.53 28.57 -8.39
CA ARG A 165 31.48 29.70 -8.42
C ARG A 165 32.44 29.57 -7.25
N ARG A 166 33.71 29.42 -7.61
CA ARG A 166 34.87 29.29 -6.75
C ARG A 166 35.15 30.65 -6.10
N SER A 167 35.59 30.60 -4.85
CA SER A 167 36.19 31.72 -4.12
C SER A 167 37.32 32.36 -4.94
N VAL A 168 37.35 33.69 -4.93
CA VAL A 168 38.55 34.52 -4.94
C VAL A 168 38.43 35.42 -3.72
#